data_AF-A0A2N7FJL5-F1
#
_entry.id   AF-A0A2N7FJL5-F1
#
_cell.length_a   1.000
_cell.length_b   1.000
_cell.length_c   1.000
_cell.angle_alpha   90.00
_cell.angle_beta   90.00
_cell.angle_gamma   90.00
#
_symmetry.space_group_name_H-M   'P 1'
#
loop_
_entity.id
_entity.type
_entity.pdbx_description
1 polymer ?
#
loop_
_entity_poly.entity_id
_entity_poly.type
_entity_poly.pdbx_seq_one_letter_code
_entity_poly.pdbx_strand_id
1 'polypeptide(L)'
;MQVQDEKHTKVVTKLYVEHACNFISTNQLAELLSVDPPRVSEMKSGRRRLSIAEGEIIQSEFGLPETSEGIYVEAELLGNDWKEIFLKNGETILCRNISQYANSSEFMVFLLDSFYIDCRIIEGYEHDLFQYSNDERKGREQKNKRMEKEKKLELINQLMTNSKFHGWYEDILQSRTPCSKNEKPLDREESRKLSDITHGIEEGFFINQDEMLPRIHFIVGTYKLIQQLATNDASGLGDTIVFGKSIASLVPNSPVAEYVINGRVVWHSGTVDYDGLIDVKNLFEPLMQHENLCFPSGRASPREVGRLKLTQENLNYFHFSIIYTEKHDYYLKVFLLTGSSPDSGDRTLLIKIQDRRNLFGELESIFEVLRPRWSIENSAIKAELAKNGAYIPSAIYLN
;
A
#
# COMPACT_ATOMS: atom_id res chain seq x y z
N MET A 1 45.75 -6.69 43.97
CA MET A 1 45.62 -6.22 42.57
C MET A 1 44.23 -5.63 42.42
N GLN A 2 44.10 -4.30 42.33
CA GLN A 2 42.81 -3.69 42.00
C GLN A 2 42.57 -3.91 40.50
N VAL A 3 41.49 -4.61 40.16
CA VAL A 3 40.97 -4.64 38.81
C VAL A 3 40.52 -3.21 38.51
N GLN A 4 41.22 -2.50 37.63
CA GLN A 4 40.70 -1.26 37.10
C GLN A 4 39.51 -1.63 36.22
N ASP A 5 38.31 -1.28 36.66
CA ASP A 5 37.14 -1.30 35.78
C ASP A 5 37.47 -0.47 34.54
N GLU A 6 37.44 -1.11 33.38
CA GLU A 6 37.56 -0.42 32.11
C GLU A 6 36.41 0.60 31.99
N LYS A 7 36.74 1.78 31.48
CA LYS A 7 35.80 2.90 31.36
C LYS A 7 35.80 3.46 29.95
N HIS A 8 34.62 3.86 29.49
CA HIS A 8 34.48 4.59 28.24
C HIS A 8 35.22 5.95 28.29
N THR A 9 35.56 6.50 27.13
CA THR A 9 36.15 7.84 27.05
C THR A 9 35.15 8.90 27.53
N LYS A 10 35.64 10.11 27.84
CA LYS A 10 34.78 11.24 28.25
C LYS A 10 33.73 11.58 27.18
N VAL A 11 34.13 11.51 25.91
CA VAL A 11 33.25 11.78 24.76
C VAL A 11 32.16 10.73 24.66
N VAL A 12 32.53 9.45 24.70
CA VAL A 12 31.59 8.33 24.63
C VAL A 12 30.65 8.33 25.84
N THR A 13 31.16 8.56 27.04
CA THR A 13 30.32 8.68 28.26
C THR A 13 29.24 9.74 28.08
N LYS A 14 29.63 10.92 27.57
CA LYS A 14 28.69 12.03 27.38
C LYS A 14 27.62 11.66 26.34
N LEU A 15 28.03 11.07 25.21
CA LEU A 15 27.12 10.61 24.16
C LEU A 15 26.10 9.59 24.69
N TYR A 16 26.55 8.53 25.38
CA TYR A 16 25.67 7.49 25.92
C TYR A 16 24.65 8.06 26.93
N VAL A 17 25.11 8.96 27.81
CA VAL A 17 24.26 9.52 28.87
C VAL A 17 23.30 10.57 28.32
N GLU A 18 23.72 11.39 27.37
CA GLU A 18 22.83 12.34 26.69
C GLU A 18 21.77 11.59 25.87
N HIS A 19 22.16 10.55 25.14
CA HIS A 19 21.25 9.66 24.41
C HIS A 19 20.18 9.05 25.31
N ALA A 20 20.56 8.37 26.39
CA ALA A 20 19.61 7.80 27.33
C ALA A 20 18.68 8.86 27.95
N CYS A 21 19.20 10.07 28.22
CA CYS A 21 18.40 11.16 28.76
C CYS A 21 17.44 11.82 27.75
N ASN A 22 17.50 11.48 26.46
CA ASN A 22 16.47 11.86 25.50
C ASN A 22 15.19 11.03 25.66
N PHE A 23 15.30 9.81 26.22
CA PHE A 23 14.17 8.90 26.42
C PHE A 23 13.62 8.95 27.86
N ILE A 24 14.51 9.16 28.84
CA ILE A 24 14.15 9.13 30.26
C ILE A 24 14.78 10.28 31.06
N SER A 25 14.23 10.58 32.23
CA SER A 25 14.79 11.63 33.09
C SER A 25 16.14 11.21 33.72
N THR A 26 16.94 12.20 34.13
CA THR A 26 18.23 11.98 34.81
C THR A 26 18.09 11.08 36.06
N ASN A 27 16.98 11.17 36.79
CA ASN A 27 16.74 10.34 37.98
C ASN A 27 16.42 8.89 37.61
N GLN A 28 15.61 8.69 36.58
CA GLN A 28 15.30 7.34 36.07
C GLN A 28 16.55 6.66 35.51
N LEU A 29 17.45 7.41 34.85
CA LEU A 29 18.71 6.87 34.37
C LEU A 29 19.65 6.50 35.52
N ALA A 30 19.61 7.26 36.62
CA ALA A 30 20.37 6.95 37.82
C ALA A 30 19.89 5.64 38.46
N GLU A 31 18.57 5.44 38.54
CA GLU A 31 17.97 4.18 38.99
C GLU A 31 18.35 3.01 38.09
N LEU A 32 18.24 3.16 36.77
CA LEU A 32 18.60 2.13 35.79
C LEU A 32 20.05 1.67 35.92
N LEU A 33 20.97 2.64 36.12
CA LEU A 33 22.40 2.37 36.29
C LEU A 33 22.78 1.97 37.72
N SER A 34 21.84 1.98 38.66
CA SER A 34 22.10 1.77 40.10
C SER A 34 23.17 2.72 40.66
N VAL A 35 23.09 4.01 40.29
CA VAL A 35 23.98 5.08 40.76
C VAL A 35 23.18 6.25 41.35
N ASP A 36 23.83 7.11 42.14
CA ASP A 36 23.17 8.31 42.64
C ASP A 36 22.90 9.34 41.52
N PRO A 37 21.77 10.08 41.52
CA PRO A 37 21.45 11.06 40.49
C PRO A 37 22.52 12.13 40.17
N PRO A 38 23.30 12.63 41.16
CA PRO A 38 24.42 13.52 40.88
C PRO A 38 25.49 12.88 39.99
N ARG A 39 25.66 11.55 40.03
CA ARG A 39 26.64 10.83 39.20
C ARG A 39 26.29 10.91 37.72
N VAL A 40 25.01 10.88 37.36
CA VAL A 40 24.57 11.09 35.97
C VAL A 40 24.92 12.51 35.50
N SER A 41 24.76 13.52 36.37
CA SER A 41 25.17 14.90 36.06
C SER A 41 26.69 15.07 35.93
N GLU A 42 27.46 14.37 36.75
CA GLU A 42 28.92 14.28 36.61
C GLU A 42 29.34 13.62 35.29
N MET A 43 28.58 12.63 34.82
CA MET A 43 28.82 11.98 33.52
C MET A 43 28.48 12.91 32.34
N LYS A 44 27.38 13.66 32.41
CA LYS A 44 27.03 14.70 31.41
C LYS A 44 28.08 15.79 31.30
N SER A 45 28.62 16.24 32.44
CA SER A 45 29.72 17.22 32.49
C SER A 45 31.11 16.60 32.22
N GLY A 46 31.18 15.27 32.08
CA GLY A 46 32.37 14.49 31.83
C GLY A 46 33.42 14.55 32.95
N ARG A 47 32.97 14.81 34.18
CA ARG A 47 33.74 14.69 35.44
C ARG A 47 33.83 13.24 35.89
N ARG A 48 32.83 12.42 35.53
CA ARG A 48 32.82 10.97 35.71
C ARG A 48 32.76 10.30 34.34
N ARG A 49 33.43 9.15 34.20
CA ARG A 49 33.32 8.27 33.03
C ARG A 49 32.45 7.08 33.35
N LEU A 50 31.69 6.66 32.36
CA LEU A 50 30.88 5.46 32.39
C LEU A 50 31.79 4.22 32.46
N SER A 51 31.48 3.23 33.29
CA SER A 51 32.11 1.91 33.17
C SER A 51 31.60 1.19 31.90
N ILE A 52 32.32 0.19 31.41
CA ILE A 52 31.85 -0.60 30.26
C ILE A 52 30.48 -1.26 30.58
N ALA A 53 30.31 -1.82 31.77
CA ALA A 53 29.05 -2.45 32.20
C ALA A 53 27.86 -1.46 32.25
N GLU A 54 28.08 -0.24 32.76
CA GLU A 54 27.07 0.83 32.70
C GLU A 54 26.70 1.17 31.24
N GLY A 55 27.65 1.03 30.31
CA GLY A 55 27.48 1.32 28.89
C GLY A 55 26.69 0.24 28.18
N GLU A 56 26.93 -1.01 28.54
CA GLU A 56 26.16 -2.16 28.07
C GLU A 56 24.69 -2.08 28.53
N ILE A 57 24.41 -1.61 29.75
CA ILE A 57 23.04 -1.38 30.23
C ILE A 57 22.33 -0.30 29.40
N ILE A 58 23.00 0.83 29.14
CA ILE A 58 22.44 1.88 28.27
C ILE A 58 22.22 1.33 26.85
N GLN A 59 23.16 0.55 26.34
CA GLN A 59 23.07 -0.02 25.00
C GLN A 59 21.95 -1.06 24.88
N SER A 60 21.74 -1.90 25.90
CA SER A 60 20.66 -2.89 25.89
C SER A 60 19.29 -2.23 25.97
N GLU A 61 19.17 -1.13 26.71
CA GLU A 61 17.89 -0.46 26.95
C GLU A 61 17.54 0.56 25.86
N PHE A 62 18.52 1.32 25.37
CA PHE A 62 18.31 2.46 24.46
C PHE A 62 19.06 2.35 23.13
N GLY A 63 19.86 1.30 22.92
CA GLY A 63 20.73 1.19 21.74
C GLY A 63 22.00 2.05 21.84
N LEU A 64 22.76 2.10 20.74
CA LEU A 64 23.96 2.94 20.66
C LEU A 64 23.56 4.42 20.57
N PRO A 65 24.31 5.34 21.20
CA PRO A 65 24.08 6.76 21.02
C PRO A 65 24.43 7.15 19.59
N GLU A 66 23.39 7.46 18.83
CA GLU A 66 23.52 7.95 17.47
C GLU A 66 23.49 9.47 17.49
N THR A 67 24.32 10.07 16.66
CA THR A 67 24.44 11.54 16.58
C THR A 67 23.36 12.17 15.70
N SER A 68 22.61 11.34 14.97
CA SER A 68 21.60 11.74 13.99
C SER A 68 20.20 11.36 14.48
N GLU A 69 19.21 12.23 14.26
CA GLU A 69 17.80 11.87 14.43
C GLU A 69 17.43 10.72 13.47
N GLY A 70 16.68 9.73 13.97
CA GLY A 70 16.21 8.61 13.14
C GLY A 70 15.15 9.05 12.14
N ILE A 71 15.29 8.63 10.88
CA ILE A 71 14.29 8.87 9.83
C ILE A 71 13.24 7.75 9.91
N TYR A 72 12.05 8.08 10.36
CA TYR A 72 10.90 7.17 10.29
C TYR A 72 10.40 7.04 8.85
N VAL A 73 10.14 5.81 8.41
CA VAL A 73 9.58 5.51 7.10
C VAL A 73 8.69 4.27 7.15
N GLU A 74 7.48 4.41 6.65
CA GLU A 74 6.64 3.28 6.23
C GLU A 74 6.96 2.95 4.77
N ALA A 75 7.49 1.75 4.51
CA ALA A 75 7.88 1.36 3.16
C ALA A 75 7.90 -0.17 2.98
N GLU A 76 8.05 -0.58 1.72
CA GLU A 76 8.47 -1.93 1.37
C GLU A 76 10.00 -1.98 1.33
N LEU A 77 10.62 -2.78 2.19
CA LEU A 77 12.07 -2.98 2.18
C LEU A 77 12.46 -3.95 1.06
N LEU A 78 13.27 -3.48 0.11
CA LEU A 78 13.67 -4.23 -1.07
C LEU A 78 15.20 -4.41 -1.10
N GLY A 79 15.64 -5.60 -1.54
CA GLY A 79 17.05 -5.96 -1.78
C GLY A 79 17.42 -5.95 -3.26
N ASN A 80 18.30 -6.87 -3.68
CA ASN A 80 18.73 -6.99 -5.08
C ASN A 80 17.59 -7.33 -6.05
N ASP A 81 16.66 -8.17 -5.62
CA ASP A 81 15.55 -8.65 -6.45
C ASP A 81 14.34 -7.70 -6.40
N TRP A 82 14.61 -6.40 -6.22
CA TRP A 82 13.58 -5.40 -5.94
C TRP A 82 12.48 -5.36 -7.00
N LYS A 83 12.77 -5.65 -8.27
CA LYS A 83 11.78 -5.65 -9.36
C LYS A 83 10.74 -6.75 -9.21
N GLU A 84 11.22 -7.97 -8.96
CA GLU A 84 10.35 -9.13 -8.77
C GLU A 84 9.51 -8.96 -7.50
N ILE A 85 10.16 -8.52 -6.42
CA ILE A 85 9.49 -8.26 -5.15
C ILE A 85 8.49 -7.10 -5.30
N PHE A 86 8.81 -6.06 -6.08
CA PHE A 86 7.90 -4.95 -6.36
C PHE A 86 6.61 -5.44 -7.03
N LEU A 87 6.70 -6.28 -8.07
CA LEU A 87 5.51 -6.82 -8.73
C LEU A 87 4.70 -7.72 -7.79
N LYS A 88 5.37 -8.64 -7.09
CA LYS A 88 4.73 -9.55 -6.12
C LYS A 88 4.03 -8.80 -4.99
N ASN A 89 4.67 -7.77 -4.45
CA ASN A 89 4.09 -6.94 -3.40
C ASN A 89 2.92 -6.11 -3.93
N GLY A 90 2.96 -5.65 -5.19
CA GLY A 90 1.83 -4.96 -5.81
C GLY A 90 0.61 -5.86 -5.96
N GLU A 91 0.80 -7.13 -6.35
CA GLU A 91 -0.25 -8.15 -6.33
C GLU A 91 -0.81 -8.35 -4.91
N THR A 92 0.08 -8.44 -3.91
CA THR A 92 -0.29 -8.61 -2.49
C THR A 92 -1.11 -7.43 -1.97
N ILE A 93 -0.71 -6.20 -2.30
CA ILE A 93 -1.42 -4.96 -1.93
C ILE A 93 -2.79 -4.93 -2.60
N LEU A 94 -2.88 -5.23 -3.89
CA LEU A 94 -4.15 -5.30 -4.61
C LEU A 94 -5.08 -6.33 -3.97
N CYS A 95 -4.56 -7.52 -3.67
CA CYS A 95 -5.31 -8.57 -3.00
C CYS A 95 -5.86 -8.12 -1.65
N ARG A 96 -5.03 -7.47 -0.83
CA ARG A 96 -5.44 -6.88 0.44
C ARG A 96 -6.54 -5.83 0.25
N ASN A 97 -6.39 -4.93 -0.71
CA ASN A 97 -7.40 -3.91 -1.02
C ASN A 97 -8.73 -4.59 -1.43
N ILE A 98 -8.69 -5.57 -2.34
CA ILE A 98 -9.90 -6.31 -2.76
C ILE A 98 -10.57 -6.98 -1.57
N SER A 99 -9.84 -7.70 -0.73
CA SER A 99 -10.41 -8.36 0.45
C SER A 99 -11.04 -7.36 1.44
N GLN A 100 -10.43 -6.19 1.61
CA GLN A 100 -10.96 -5.11 2.45
C GLN A 100 -12.21 -4.47 1.85
N TYR A 101 -12.19 -4.16 0.54
CA TYR A 101 -13.24 -3.37 -0.09
C TYR A 101 -14.40 -4.21 -0.63
N ALA A 102 -14.20 -5.46 -1.03
CA ALA A 102 -15.27 -6.34 -1.52
C ALA A 102 -16.36 -6.59 -0.46
N ASN A 103 -16.06 -6.34 0.82
CA ASN A 103 -17.01 -6.43 1.93
C ASN A 103 -17.38 -5.05 2.53
N SER A 104 -16.89 -3.96 1.95
CA SER A 104 -17.24 -2.60 2.40
C SER A 104 -18.71 -2.29 2.11
N SER A 105 -19.30 -1.43 2.93
CA SER A 105 -20.69 -1.01 2.73
C SER A 105 -20.91 -0.33 1.38
N GLU A 106 -19.91 0.44 0.96
CA GLU A 106 -19.86 1.21 -0.28
C GLU A 106 -19.86 0.30 -1.49
N PHE A 107 -18.97 -0.71 -1.51
CA PHE A 107 -18.96 -1.71 -2.56
C PHE A 107 -20.25 -2.53 -2.60
N MET A 108 -20.80 -2.90 -1.44
CA MET A 108 -22.03 -3.68 -1.39
C MET A 108 -23.24 -2.89 -1.90
N VAL A 109 -23.34 -1.59 -1.60
CA VAL A 109 -24.36 -0.71 -2.17
C VAL A 109 -24.17 -0.62 -3.68
N PHE A 110 -22.95 -0.33 -4.14
CA PHE A 110 -22.63 -0.29 -5.57
C PHE A 110 -23.00 -1.58 -6.31
N LEU A 111 -22.63 -2.73 -5.73
CA LEU A 111 -22.92 -4.04 -6.29
C LEU A 111 -24.43 -4.26 -6.37
N LEU A 112 -25.17 -4.06 -5.29
CA LEU A 112 -26.62 -4.32 -5.23
C LEU A 112 -27.43 -3.35 -6.10
N ASP A 113 -26.99 -2.10 -6.24
CA ASP A 113 -27.63 -1.08 -7.10
C ASP A 113 -27.39 -1.34 -8.60
N SER A 114 -26.37 -2.14 -8.92
CA SER A 114 -26.09 -2.55 -10.29
C SER A 114 -27.06 -3.62 -10.81
N PHE A 115 -27.89 -4.21 -9.92
CA PHE A 115 -28.86 -5.23 -10.29
C PHE A 115 -30.26 -4.92 -9.75
N TYR A 116 -31.26 -5.29 -10.54
CA TYR A 116 -32.67 -5.21 -10.18
C TYR A 116 -33.26 -6.61 -10.03
N ILE A 117 -34.14 -6.76 -9.05
CA ILE A 117 -34.95 -7.96 -8.84
C ILE A 117 -36.41 -7.55 -8.67
N ASP A 118 -37.31 -8.22 -9.37
CA ASP A 118 -38.73 -8.12 -9.10
C ASP A 118 -39.03 -8.75 -7.72
N CYS A 119 -39.34 -7.93 -6.73
CA CYS A 119 -39.54 -8.40 -5.36
C CYS A 119 -40.71 -9.40 -5.22
N ARG A 120 -41.61 -9.50 -6.21
CA ARG A 120 -42.73 -10.46 -6.21
C ARG A 120 -42.27 -11.92 -6.27
N ILE A 121 -41.06 -12.17 -6.75
CA ILE A 121 -40.48 -13.51 -6.84
C ILE A 121 -39.78 -13.93 -5.54
N ILE A 122 -39.61 -13.00 -4.59
CA ILE A 122 -38.93 -13.28 -3.33
C ILE A 122 -39.95 -13.92 -2.39
N GLU A 123 -39.74 -15.18 -2.07
CA GLU A 123 -40.60 -15.91 -1.13
C GLU A 123 -40.62 -15.21 0.24
N GLY A 124 -41.83 -14.93 0.75
CA GLY A 124 -42.02 -14.26 2.03
C GLY A 124 -41.86 -12.74 2.02
N TYR A 125 -41.68 -12.12 0.84
CA TYR A 125 -41.68 -10.66 0.69
C TYR A 125 -43.08 -10.08 0.85
N GLU A 126 -43.19 -9.07 1.70
CA GLU A 126 -44.48 -8.46 2.03
C GLU A 126 -44.66 -7.13 1.28
N HIS A 127 -45.61 -7.08 0.35
CA HIS A 127 -45.81 -5.91 -0.52
C HIS A 127 -46.71 -4.83 0.08
N ASP A 128 -47.77 -5.22 0.80
CA ASP A 128 -48.69 -4.29 1.43
C ASP A 128 -48.37 -4.15 2.91
N LEU A 129 -47.66 -3.06 3.24
CA LEU A 129 -47.26 -2.75 4.60
C LEU A 129 -48.15 -1.67 5.25
N PHE A 130 -49.07 -1.07 4.50
CA PHE A 130 -49.89 0.06 4.99
C PHE A 130 -50.90 -0.36 6.05
N GLN A 131 -51.20 -1.66 6.11
CA GLN A 131 -52.08 -2.27 7.10
C GLN A 131 -51.45 -2.42 8.50
N TYR A 132 -50.15 -2.20 8.66
CA TYR A 132 -49.45 -2.38 9.93
C TYR A 132 -49.22 -1.06 10.67
N SER A 133 -49.01 -1.16 11.99
CA SER A 133 -48.57 0.00 12.78
C SER A 133 -47.17 0.48 12.36
N ASN A 134 -46.80 1.72 12.71
CA ASN A 134 -45.51 2.30 12.31
C ASN A 134 -44.29 1.47 12.73
N ASP A 135 -44.31 0.86 13.93
CA ASP A 135 -43.19 0.08 14.43
C ASP A 135 -43.10 -1.31 13.77
N GLU A 136 -44.26 -1.96 13.56
CA GLU A 136 -44.34 -3.22 12.81
C GLU A 136 -43.92 -3.03 11.35
N ARG A 137 -44.34 -1.92 10.75
CA ARG A 137 -43.97 -1.54 9.39
C ARG A 137 -42.47 -1.39 9.25
N LYS A 138 -41.79 -0.67 10.16
CA LYS A 138 -40.32 -0.53 10.13
C LYS A 138 -39.61 -1.88 10.24
N GLY A 139 -40.08 -2.76 11.14
CA GLY A 139 -39.53 -4.10 11.29
C GLY A 139 -39.67 -4.95 10.01
N ARG A 140 -40.84 -4.88 9.35
CA ARG A 140 -41.11 -5.57 8.09
C ARG A 140 -40.34 -4.98 6.91
N GLU A 141 -40.22 -3.65 6.81
CA GLU A 141 -39.37 -2.98 5.82
C GLU A 141 -37.91 -3.42 5.95
N GLN A 142 -37.39 -3.54 7.19
CA GLN A 142 -36.04 -4.03 7.43
C GLN A 142 -35.87 -5.50 7.04
N LYS A 143 -36.87 -6.34 7.35
CA LYS A 143 -36.91 -7.74 6.91
C LYS A 143 -36.91 -7.85 5.38
N ASN A 144 -37.77 -7.09 4.69
CA ASN A 144 -37.84 -7.05 3.23
C ASN A 144 -36.52 -6.63 2.60
N LYS A 145 -35.88 -5.57 3.11
CA LYS A 145 -34.55 -5.13 2.63
C LYS A 145 -33.48 -6.21 2.80
N ARG A 146 -33.53 -6.95 3.90
CA ARG A 146 -32.62 -8.07 4.14
C ARG A 146 -32.86 -9.21 3.14
N MET A 147 -34.11 -9.60 2.92
CA MET A 147 -34.47 -10.65 1.95
C MET A 147 -34.08 -10.25 0.52
N GLU A 148 -34.33 -9.01 0.13
CA GLU A 148 -33.92 -8.47 -1.18
C GLU A 148 -32.40 -8.53 -1.35
N LYS A 149 -31.65 -8.09 -0.33
CA LYS A 149 -30.19 -8.17 -0.33
C LYS A 149 -29.70 -9.61 -0.47
N GLU A 150 -30.23 -10.54 0.32
CA GLU A 150 -29.83 -11.95 0.31
C GLU A 150 -30.13 -12.60 -1.06
N LYS A 151 -31.33 -12.41 -1.61
CA LYS A 151 -31.70 -12.94 -2.93
C LYS A 151 -30.91 -12.30 -4.06
N LYS A 152 -30.65 -10.98 -4.04
CA LYS A 152 -29.78 -10.32 -5.02
C LYS A 152 -28.38 -10.92 -5.02
N LEU A 153 -27.78 -11.12 -3.85
CA LEU A 153 -26.44 -11.72 -3.76
C LEU A 153 -26.43 -13.15 -4.29
N GLU A 154 -27.45 -13.95 -3.99
CA GLU A 154 -27.61 -15.29 -4.54
C GLU A 154 -27.58 -15.27 -6.08
N LEU A 155 -28.43 -14.45 -6.69
CA LEU A 155 -28.55 -14.35 -8.16
C LEU A 155 -27.30 -13.77 -8.82
N ILE A 156 -26.65 -12.78 -8.20
CA ILE A 156 -25.38 -12.23 -8.68
C ILE A 156 -24.31 -13.32 -8.69
N ASN A 157 -24.19 -14.11 -7.62
CA ASN A 157 -23.20 -15.19 -7.56
C ASN A 157 -23.52 -16.32 -8.56
N GLN A 158 -24.79 -16.62 -8.82
CA GLN A 158 -25.20 -17.53 -9.90
C GLN A 158 -24.83 -16.97 -11.28
N LEU A 159 -25.02 -15.67 -11.52
CA LEU A 159 -24.59 -15.02 -12.76
C LEU A 159 -23.07 -15.11 -12.94
N MET A 160 -22.29 -14.85 -11.88
CA MET A 160 -20.83 -14.94 -11.90
C MET A 160 -20.28 -16.36 -12.08
N THR A 161 -21.12 -17.39 -12.04
CA THR A 161 -20.76 -18.79 -12.34
C THR A 161 -21.44 -19.33 -13.61
N ASN A 162 -22.28 -18.51 -14.27
CA ASN A 162 -23.05 -18.92 -15.44
C ASN A 162 -22.20 -18.97 -16.71
N SER A 163 -22.10 -20.12 -17.37
CA SER A 163 -21.26 -20.31 -18.57
C SER A 163 -21.68 -19.44 -19.76
N LYS A 164 -22.99 -19.17 -19.95
CA LYS A 164 -23.47 -18.29 -21.01
C LYS A 164 -23.05 -16.84 -20.77
N PHE A 165 -23.11 -16.40 -19.51
CA PHE A 165 -22.64 -15.07 -19.12
C PHE A 165 -21.13 -14.91 -19.36
N HIS A 166 -20.34 -15.91 -19.00
CA HIS A 166 -18.90 -15.89 -19.28
C HIS A 166 -18.62 -15.83 -20.78
N GLY A 167 -19.29 -16.66 -21.59
CA GLY A 167 -19.14 -16.61 -23.04
C GLY A 167 -19.47 -15.22 -23.61
N TRP A 168 -20.61 -14.66 -23.21
CA TRP A 168 -21.00 -13.30 -23.59
C TRP A 168 -19.96 -12.24 -23.16
N TYR A 169 -19.42 -12.34 -21.94
CA TYR A 169 -18.44 -11.40 -21.41
C TYR A 169 -17.10 -11.47 -22.17
N GLU A 170 -16.61 -12.68 -22.46
CA GLU A 170 -15.36 -12.90 -23.21
C GLU A 170 -15.50 -12.45 -24.68
N ASP A 171 -16.65 -12.71 -25.32
CA ASP A 171 -16.94 -12.26 -26.69
C ASP A 171 -16.93 -10.72 -26.82
N ILE A 172 -17.40 -10.02 -25.78
CA ILE A 172 -17.40 -8.55 -25.73
C ILE A 172 -16.01 -8.00 -25.38
N LEU A 173 -15.23 -8.68 -24.55
CA LEU A 173 -13.87 -8.27 -24.18
C LEU A 173 -12.87 -8.37 -25.34
N GLN A 174 -12.89 -9.47 -26.10
CA GLN A 174 -11.94 -9.66 -27.21
C GLN A 174 -12.25 -8.73 -28.40
N SER A 175 -13.51 -8.36 -28.59
CA SER A 175 -13.93 -7.47 -29.67
C SER A 175 -13.73 -5.97 -29.36
N ARG A 176 -13.60 -5.58 -28.09
CA ARG A 176 -13.46 -4.19 -27.64
C ARG A 176 -12.12 -3.96 -26.92
N THR A 177 -11.04 -3.84 -27.69
CA THR A 177 -9.71 -3.49 -27.16
C THR A 177 -9.72 -2.11 -26.45
N PRO A 178 -9.01 -1.91 -25.32
CA PRO A 178 -9.24 -0.80 -24.39
C PRO A 178 -8.53 0.50 -24.78
N CYS A 179 -8.89 1.11 -25.92
CA CYS A 179 -8.17 2.33 -26.38
C CYS A 179 -9.05 3.45 -26.94
N SER A 180 -10.37 3.42 -26.73
CA SER A 180 -11.27 4.48 -27.20
C SER A 180 -11.99 5.14 -26.03
N LYS A 181 -11.77 6.45 -25.84
CA LYS A 181 -12.54 7.32 -24.93
C LYS A 181 -14.04 7.38 -25.24
N ASN A 182 -14.51 6.68 -26.28
CA ASN A 182 -15.89 6.53 -26.68
C ASN A 182 -16.22 5.03 -26.80
N GLU A 183 -16.43 4.36 -25.67
CA GLU A 183 -17.07 3.04 -25.71
C GLU A 183 -18.53 3.25 -26.13
N LYS A 184 -18.90 2.61 -27.25
CA LYS A 184 -20.30 2.61 -27.64
C LYS A 184 -21.10 1.85 -26.58
N PRO A 185 -22.26 2.36 -26.16
CA PRO A 185 -23.18 1.59 -25.33
C PRO A 185 -23.45 0.24 -26.01
N LEU A 186 -23.84 -0.75 -25.21
CA LEU A 186 -24.24 -2.04 -25.74
C LEU A 186 -25.32 -1.82 -26.80
N ASP A 187 -25.18 -2.49 -27.93
CA ASP A 187 -26.21 -2.44 -28.95
C ASP A 187 -27.45 -3.23 -28.50
N ARG A 188 -28.55 -3.09 -29.25
CA ARG A 188 -29.81 -3.74 -28.90
C ARG A 188 -29.71 -5.27 -28.85
N GLU A 189 -28.83 -5.87 -29.63
CA GLU A 189 -28.67 -7.32 -29.66
C GLU A 189 -27.86 -7.81 -28.46
N GLU A 190 -26.77 -7.11 -28.12
CA GLU A 190 -25.95 -7.38 -26.94
C GLU A 190 -26.76 -7.21 -25.65
N SER A 191 -27.56 -6.15 -25.53
CA SER A 191 -28.46 -5.93 -24.40
C SER A 191 -29.54 -7.01 -24.31
N ARG A 192 -30.10 -7.45 -25.45
CA ARG A 192 -31.09 -8.54 -25.47
C ARG A 192 -30.49 -9.85 -24.99
N LYS A 193 -29.31 -10.23 -25.51
CA LYS A 193 -28.61 -11.45 -25.08
C LYS A 193 -28.34 -11.45 -23.57
N LEU A 194 -27.91 -10.31 -23.03
CA LEU A 194 -27.67 -10.20 -21.59
C LEU A 194 -28.97 -10.35 -20.79
N SER A 195 -30.06 -9.72 -21.24
CA SER A 195 -31.38 -9.88 -20.65
C SER A 195 -31.85 -11.33 -20.69
N ASP A 196 -31.67 -12.03 -21.82
CA ASP A 196 -32.03 -13.44 -21.96
C ASP A 196 -31.23 -14.32 -20.98
N ILE A 197 -29.95 -13.99 -20.74
CA ILE A 197 -29.10 -14.67 -19.77
C ILE A 197 -29.62 -14.43 -18.34
N THR A 198 -29.94 -13.19 -17.95
CA THR A 198 -30.40 -12.90 -16.59
C THR A 198 -31.79 -13.49 -16.31
N HIS A 199 -32.73 -13.42 -17.27
CA HIS A 199 -34.03 -14.08 -17.16
C HIS A 199 -33.92 -15.60 -17.13
N GLY A 200 -32.95 -16.16 -17.85
CA GLY A 200 -32.67 -17.59 -17.82
C GLY A 200 -32.12 -18.08 -16.48
N ILE A 201 -31.62 -17.18 -15.62
CA ILE A 201 -31.24 -17.48 -14.24
C ILE A 201 -32.48 -17.39 -13.34
N GLU A 202 -33.20 -16.28 -13.40
CA GLU A 202 -34.42 -16.05 -12.61
C GLU A 202 -35.33 -15.04 -13.33
N GLU A 203 -36.63 -15.35 -13.42
CA GLU A 203 -37.59 -14.43 -14.02
C GLU A 203 -37.72 -13.18 -13.15
N GLY A 204 -37.47 -12.00 -13.71
CA GLY A 204 -37.49 -10.75 -12.95
C GLY A 204 -36.12 -10.29 -12.44
N PHE A 205 -35.03 -10.96 -12.81
CA PHE A 205 -33.66 -10.52 -12.53
C PHE A 205 -33.03 -9.79 -13.73
N PHE A 206 -32.49 -8.60 -13.48
CA PHE A 206 -31.94 -7.73 -14.52
C PHE A 206 -30.70 -6.99 -14.04
N ILE A 207 -29.86 -6.59 -15.00
CA ILE A 207 -28.76 -5.65 -14.75
C ILE A 207 -29.26 -4.24 -15.06
N ASN A 208 -28.90 -3.28 -14.21
CA ASN A 208 -29.24 -1.88 -14.41
C ASN A 208 -28.57 -1.36 -15.71
N GLN A 209 -29.34 -0.70 -16.58
CA GLN A 209 -28.91 -0.32 -17.93
C GLN A 209 -28.02 0.93 -17.95
N ASP A 210 -28.08 1.77 -16.92
CA ASP A 210 -27.25 2.98 -16.81
C ASP A 210 -25.80 2.60 -16.49
N GLU A 211 -24.86 2.98 -17.35
CA GLU A 211 -23.41 2.68 -17.21
C GLU A 211 -23.10 1.17 -17.08
N MET A 212 -23.93 0.34 -17.69
CA MET A 212 -23.94 -1.12 -17.52
C MET A 212 -22.56 -1.77 -17.80
N LEU A 213 -21.85 -1.33 -18.83
CA LEU A 213 -20.62 -1.98 -19.26
C LEU A 213 -19.46 -1.72 -18.26
N PRO A 214 -19.07 -0.48 -17.91
CA PRO A 214 -18.06 -0.24 -16.87
C PRO A 214 -18.35 -0.95 -15.55
N ARG A 215 -19.61 -0.97 -15.11
CA ARG A 215 -20.04 -1.63 -13.87
C ARG A 215 -19.86 -3.15 -13.94
N ILE A 216 -20.37 -3.79 -14.99
CA ILE A 216 -20.21 -5.25 -15.18
C ILE A 216 -18.73 -5.62 -15.22
N HIS A 217 -17.92 -4.90 -15.98
CA HIS A 217 -16.50 -5.18 -16.08
C HIS A 217 -15.78 -5.08 -14.72
N PHE A 218 -16.11 -4.06 -13.93
CA PHE A 218 -15.55 -3.91 -12.59
C PHE A 218 -15.95 -5.06 -11.66
N ILE A 219 -17.24 -5.45 -11.67
CA ILE A 219 -17.77 -6.53 -10.85
C ILE A 219 -17.15 -7.88 -11.24
N VAL A 220 -17.10 -8.19 -12.54
CA VAL A 220 -16.51 -9.43 -13.05
C VAL A 220 -15.00 -9.49 -12.78
N GLY A 221 -14.28 -8.37 -12.97
CA GLY A 221 -12.86 -8.28 -12.63
C GLY A 221 -12.62 -8.56 -11.14
N THR A 222 -13.38 -7.90 -10.27
CA THR A 222 -13.33 -8.11 -8.81
C THR A 222 -13.64 -9.56 -8.44
N TYR A 223 -14.65 -10.18 -9.07
CA TYR A 223 -15.00 -11.58 -8.84
C TYR A 223 -13.86 -12.54 -9.23
N LYS A 224 -13.27 -12.38 -10.42
CA LYS A 224 -12.15 -13.21 -10.89
C LYS A 224 -10.95 -13.14 -9.92
N LEU A 225 -10.66 -11.95 -9.40
CA LEU A 225 -9.58 -11.74 -8.43
C LEU A 225 -9.84 -12.44 -7.10
N ILE A 226 -11.07 -12.33 -6.59
CA ILE A 226 -11.49 -13.05 -5.40
C ILE A 226 -11.32 -14.56 -5.59
N GLN A 227 -11.65 -15.12 -6.76
CA GLN A 227 -11.42 -16.54 -7.04
C GLN A 227 -9.94 -16.92 -7.07
N GLN A 228 -9.10 -16.09 -7.71
CA GLN A 228 -7.65 -16.33 -7.74
C GLN A 228 -7.03 -16.34 -6.33
N LEU A 229 -7.50 -15.45 -5.46
CA LEU A 229 -7.13 -15.43 -4.05
C LEU A 229 -7.51 -16.72 -3.32
N ALA A 230 -8.70 -17.24 -3.56
CA ALA A 230 -9.16 -18.51 -2.99
C ALA A 230 -8.24 -19.68 -3.37
N THR A 231 -7.77 -19.70 -4.62
CA THR A 231 -6.96 -20.81 -5.15
C THR A 231 -5.49 -20.79 -4.73
N ASN A 232 -4.97 -19.62 -4.36
CA ASN A 232 -3.56 -19.45 -3.99
C ASN A 232 -3.27 -19.78 -2.51
N ASP A 233 -4.29 -19.83 -1.67
CA ASP A 233 -4.14 -20.27 -0.28
C ASP A 233 -3.99 -21.79 -0.24
N ALA A 234 -2.82 -22.27 0.18
CA ALA A 234 -2.47 -23.68 0.33
C ALA A 234 -3.30 -24.43 1.41
N SER A 235 -4.41 -23.86 1.87
CA SER A 235 -5.27 -24.41 2.92
C SER A 235 -6.20 -25.51 2.42
N GLY A 236 -6.30 -25.75 1.10
CA GLY A 236 -7.09 -26.86 0.54
C GLY A 236 -8.59 -26.76 0.80
N LEU A 237 -9.09 -25.61 1.28
CA LEU A 237 -10.50 -25.30 1.36
C LEU A 237 -10.92 -24.74 0.00
N GLY A 238 -11.35 -25.64 -0.89
CA GLY A 238 -11.96 -25.33 -2.18
C GLY A 238 -13.34 -24.66 -2.05
N ASP A 239 -13.46 -23.69 -1.15
CA ASP A 239 -14.67 -22.92 -0.95
C ASP A 239 -14.69 -21.79 -1.98
N THR A 240 -15.52 -21.96 -3.00
CA THR A 240 -15.88 -20.90 -3.95
C THR A 240 -16.26 -19.64 -3.17
N ILE A 241 -15.40 -18.63 -3.17
CA ILE A 241 -15.68 -17.38 -2.48
C ILE A 241 -16.74 -16.64 -3.28
N VAL A 242 -17.73 -16.07 -2.60
CA VAL A 242 -18.86 -15.40 -3.23
C VAL A 242 -19.05 -14.01 -2.63
N PHE A 243 -19.66 -13.10 -3.38
CA PHE A 243 -19.97 -11.77 -2.87
C PHE A 243 -20.86 -11.85 -1.63
N GLY A 244 -20.57 -11.02 -0.63
CA GLY A 244 -21.32 -10.95 0.63
C GLY A 244 -20.89 -11.94 1.71
N LYS A 245 -19.94 -12.84 1.43
CA LYS A 245 -19.24 -13.62 2.48
C LYS A 245 -17.96 -12.91 2.88
N SER A 246 -17.69 -12.85 4.18
CA SER A 246 -16.45 -12.28 4.71
C SER A 246 -15.23 -13.03 4.16
N ILE A 247 -14.31 -12.27 3.57
CA ILE A 247 -13.04 -12.76 3.01
C ILE A 247 -11.88 -12.45 3.97
N ALA A 248 -12.20 -12.10 5.24
CA ALA A 248 -11.22 -11.60 6.21
C ALA A 248 -10.08 -12.59 6.51
N SER A 249 -10.31 -13.90 6.33
CA SER A 249 -9.29 -14.93 6.52
C SER A 249 -8.23 -14.99 5.42
N LEU A 250 -8.44 -14.32 4.28
CA LEU A 250 -7.54 -14.34 3.11
C LEU A 250 -6.81 -13.01 2.91
N VAL A 251 -6.76 -12.14 3.93
CA VAL A 251 -6.05 -10.87 3.83
C VAL A 251 -4.55 -11.16 3.98
N PRO A 252 -3.74 -11.02 2.92
CA PRO A 252 -2.32 -11.26 3.06
C PRO A 252 -1.69 -10.20 3.97
N ASN A 253 -0.57 -10.58 4.61
CA ASN A 253 0.25 -9.66 5.37
C ASN A 253 0.69 -8.49 4.50
N SER A 254 0.65 -7.28 5.05
CA SER A 254 1.13 -6.10 4.36
C SER A 254 2.63 -6.25 4.06
N PRO A 255 3.09 -6.00 2.83
CA PRO A 255 4.53 -5.92 2.55
C PRO A 255 5.15 -4.63 3.08
N VAL A 256 4.32 -3.65 3.46
CA VAL A 256 4.75 -2.39 4.07
C VAL A 256 4.95 -2.60 5.56
N ALA A 257 6.09 -2.16 6.07
CA ALA A 257 6.42 -2.12 7.49
C ALA A 257 7.01 -0.76 7.89
N GLU A 258 7.03 -0.51 9.20
CA GLU A 258 7.64 0.67 9.80
C GLU A 258 9.14 0.44 10.01
N TYR A 259 9.96 1.38 9.53
CA TYR A 259 11.39 1.38 9.73
C TYR A 259 11.84 2.71 10.34
N VAL A 260 12.87 2.64 11.17
CA VAL A 260 13.63 3.81 11.61
C VAL A 260 15.05 3.65 11.06
N ILE A 261 15.46 4.60 10.22
CA ILE A 261 16.78 4.61 9.60
C ILE A 261 17.62 5.69 10.26
N ASN A 262 18.68 5.26 10.92
CA ASN A 262 19.57 6.17 11.63
C ASN A 262 20.60 6.74 10.67
N GLY A 263 20.44 8.02 10.33
CA GLY A 263 21.18 8.67 9.26
C GLY A 263 20.54 9.98 8.84
N ARG A 264 20.86 10.42 7.62
CA ARG A 264 20.29 11.65 7.06
C ARG A 264 19.99 11.50 5.57
N VAL A 265 19.00 12.24 5.10
CA VAL A 265 18.78 12.41 3.66
C VAL A 265 19.93 13.26 3.12
N VAL A 266 20.66 12.72 2.15
CA VAL A 266 21.86 13.36 1.58
C VAL A 266 21.68 13.81 0.13
N TRP A 267 20.57 13.40 -0.49
CA TRP A 267 20.17 13.84 -1.80
C TRP A 267 18.68 13.56 -2.01
N HIS A 268 18.03 14.41 -2.80
CA HIS A 268 16.64 14.24 -3.21
C HIS A 268 16.46 14.67 -4.66
N SER A 269 15.44 14.12 -5.28
CA SER A 269 15.24 14.22 -6.72
C SER A 269 14.49 15.50 -7.14
N GLY A 270 13.56 15.97 -6.31
CA GLY A 270 12.84 17.23 -6.52
C GLY A 270 13.57 18.43 -5.91
N THR A 271 13.05 19.63 -6.12
CA THR A 271 13.29 20.74 -5.19
C THR A 271 12.31 20.61 -4.02
N VAL A 272 12.77 20.91 -2.81
CA VAL A 272 11.88 21.12 -1.66
C VAL A 272 11.49 22.59 -1.70
N ASP A 273 10.19 22.89 -1.85
CA ASP A 273 9.72 24.27 -1.82
C ASP A 273 9.64 24.82 -0.37
N TYR A 274 9.25 26.09 -0.23
CA TYR A 274 9.17 26.77 1.06
C TYR A 274 8.18 26.11 2.05
N ASP A 275 7.23 25.33 1.55
CA ASP A 275 6.22 24.63 2.34
C ASP A 275 6.65 23.19 2.67
N GLY A 276 7.86 22.78 2.26
CA GLY A 276 8.37 21.43 2.46
C GLY A 276 7.80 20.41 1.45
N LEU A 277 7.07 20.87 0.45
CA LEU A 277 6.55 20.03 -0.62
C LEU A 277 7.67 19.68 -1.58
N ILE A 278 7.73 18.38 -1.86
CA ILE A 278 8.76 17.79 -2.70
C ILE A 278 8.25 17.78 -4.14
N ASP A 279 9.01 18.40 -5.05
CA ASP A 279 8.72 18.33 -6.49
C ASP A 279 8.80 16.88 -7.01
N VAL A 280 7.68 16.36 -7.50
CA VAL A 280 7.53 14.99 -8.02
C VAL A 280 7.72 14.98 -9.53
N LYS A 281 8.35 13.92 -10.05
CA LYS A 281 8.77 13.82 -11.45
C LYS A 281 7.93 12.82 -12.21
N ASN A 282 7.73 13.05 -13.50
CA ASN A 282 6.97 12.15 -14.37
C ASN A 282 7.79 10.94 -14.80
N LEU A 283 7.20 9.75 -14.72
CA LEU A 283 7.71 8.55 -15.39
C LEU A 283 7.51 8.66 -16.90
N PHE A 284 8.40 8.04 -17.69
CA PHE A 284 8.26 8.04 -19.15
C PHE A 284 7.02 7.27 -19.60
N GLU A 285 6.85 6.09 -19.01
CA GLU A 285 5.70 5.20 -19.11
C GLU A 285 5.18 4.95 -17.69
N PRO A 286 3.86 4.81 -17.49
CA PRO A 286 3.34 4.49 -16.17
C PRO A 286 3.83 3.12 -15.68
N LEU A 287 4.17 3.04 -14.39
CA LEU A 287 4.63 1.80 -13.80
C LEU A 287 3.43 0.94 -13.41
N MET A 288 3.33 -0.23 -14.03
CA MET A 288 2.35 -1.25 -13.67
C MET A 288 2.73 -1.88 -12.34
N GLN A 289 1.78 -1.91 -11.40
CA GLN A 289 2.03 -2.49 -10.07
C GLN A 289 1.89 -4.02 -10.07
N HIS A 290 1.27 -4.60 -11.09
CA HIS A 290 1.05 -6.04 -11.22
C HIS A 290 0.79 -6.40 -12.70
N GLU A 291 1.29 -7.56 -13.14
CA GLU A 291 1.25 -7.98 -14.56
C GLU A 291 0.11 -8.97 -14.86
N ASN A 292 -0.28 -9.79 -13.89
CA ASN A 292 -1.17 -10.94 -14.12
C ASN A 292 -2.67 -10.61 -14.08
N LEU A 293 -3.03 -9.36 -13.80
CA LEU A 293 -4.40 -8.99 -13.44
C LEU A 293 -4.89 -7.85 -14.32
N CYS A 294 -5.42 -8.19 -15.49
CA CYS A 294 -6.01 -7.23 -16.42
C CYS A 294 -7.29 -6.61 -15.82
N PHE A 295 -7.15 -5.44 -15.19
CA PHE A 295 -8.27 -4.51 -15.11
C PHE A 295 -8.37 -3.78 -16.45
N PRO A 296 -9.57 -3.50 -16.96
CA PRO A 296 -9.67 -2.61 -18.12
C PRO A 296 -9.10 -1.24 -17.73
N SER A 297 -7.95 -0.91 -18.30
CA SER A 297 -7.25 0.35 -18.07
C SER A 297 -8.08 1.51 -18.65
N GLY A 298 -8.17 2.61 -17.89
CA GLY A 298 -8.67 3.89 -18.41
C GLY A 298 -10.18 4.13 -18.38
N ARG A 299 -10.99 3.32 -17.67
CA ARG A 299 -12.39 3.66 -17.44
C ARG A 299 -12.51 4.52 -16.19
N ALA A 300 -13.37 5.54 -16.22
CA ALA A 300 -13.88 6.10 -14.99
C ALA A 300 -14.49 4.94 -14.21
N SER A 301 -13.82 4.51 -13.14
CA SER A 301 -14.50 3.78 -12.09
C SER A 301 -15.76 4.59 -11.78
N PRO A 302 -16.92 3.95 -11.58
CA PRO A 302 -18.10 4.67 -11.11
C PRO A 302 -17.65 5.54 -9.94
N ARG A 303 -18.07 6.81 -9.88
CA ARG A 303 -17.51 7.79 -8.92
C ARG A 303 -17.55 7.29 -7.48
N GLU A 304 -18.51 6.41 -7.20
CA GLU A 304 -18.74 5.70 -5.95
C GLU A 304 -17.60 4.74 -5.57
N VAL A 305 -16.83 4.28 -6.56
CA VAL A 305 -15.82 3.21 -6.48
C VAL A 305 -14.41 3.75 -6.75
N GLY A 306 -14.27 4.94 -7.34
CA GLY A 306 -12.98 5.58 -7.61
C GLY A 306 -12.11 5.87 -6.38
N ARG A 307 -12.65 5.63 -5.17
CA ARG A 307 -11.92 5.69 -3.89
C ARG A 307 -11.36 4.35 -3.42
N LEU A 308 -11.76 3.23 -4.03
CA LEU A 308 -11.47 1.90 -3.47
C LEU A 308 -10.05 1.39 -3.78
N LYS A 309 -9.17 2.14 -4.46
CA LYS A 309 -7.79 1.70 -4.80
C LYS A 309 -7.72 0.27 -5.37
N LEU A 310 -8.75 -0.12 -6.15
CA LEU A 310 -8.95 -1.47 -6.68
C LEU A 310 -8.53 -1.64 -8.13
N THR A 311 -8.22 -0.55 -8.83
CA THR A 311 -7.84 -0.59 -10.24
C THR A 311 -6.32 -0.73 -10.39
N GLN A 312 -5.85 -1.25 -11.53
CA GLN A 312 -4.48 -1.09 -12.01
C GLN A 312 -4.11 0.40 -11.98
N GLU A 313 -3.60 0.86 -10.85
CA GLU A 313 -3.17 2.24 -10.67
C GLU A 313 -1.80 2.36 -11.29
N ASN A 314 -1.81 2.80 -12.54
CA ASN A 314 -0.67 3.33 -13.24
C ASN A 314 -0.02 4.40 -12.36
N LEU A 315 1.13 4.09 -11.78
CA LEU A 315 1.94 5.07 -11.07
C LEU A 315 2.58 5.94 -12.15
N ASN A 316 2.33 7.25 -12.10
CA ASN A 316 2.73 8.19 -13.14
C ASN A 316 3.86 9.11 -12.67
N TYR A 317 3.98 9.29 -11.36
CA TYR A 317 4.96 10.18 -10.76
C TYR A 317 5.82 9.46 -9.73
N PHE A 318 7.01 9.99 -9.50
CA PHE A 318 7.93 9.48 -8.50
C PHE A 318 8.75 10.57 -7.83
N HIS A 319 9.33 10.23 -6.69
CA HIS A 319 10.41 10.98 -6.07
C HIS A 319 11.45 10.05 -5.47
N PHE A 320 12.73 10.31 -5.73
CA PHE A 320 13.85 9.63 -5.09
C PHE A 320 14.45 10.45 -3.95
N SER A 321 14.83 9.79 -2.87
CA SER A 321 15.71 10.33 -1.84
C SER A 321 16.79 9.31 -1.50
N ILE A 322 18.05 9.75 -1.40
CA ILE A 322 19.15 8.91 -0.92
C ILE A 322 19.35 9.21 0.56
N ILE A 323 19.30 8.17 1.38
CA ILE A 323 19.56 8.20 2.81
C ILE A 323 20.94 7.59 3.04
N TYR A 324 21.80 8.32 3.74
CA TYR A 324 23.10 7.85 4.18
C TYR A 324 23.06 7.55 5.67
N THR A 325 23.42 6.33 6.04
CA THR A 325 23.35 5.88 7.44
C THR A 325 24.65 6.16 8.19
N GLU A 326 24.58 6.20 9.52
CA GLU A 326 25.79 6.31 10.36
C GLU A 326 26.74 5.11 10.19
N LYS A 327 26.22 3.95 9.76
CA LYS A 327 27.00 2.76 9.42
C LYS A 327 27.65 2.82 8.02
N HIS A 328 27.54 3.97 7.36
CA HIS A 328 28.10 4.24 6.04
C HIS A 328 27.49 3.36 4.95
N ASP A 329 26.20 3.05 5.09
CA ASP A 329 25.38 2.39 4.07
C ASP A 329 24.45 3.39 3.37
N TYR A 330 23.94 2.99 2.22
CA TYR A 330 22.98 3.78 1.45
C TYR A 330 21.63 3.06 1.33
N TYR A 331 20.56 3.83 1.49
CA TYR A 331 19.22 3.43 1.11
C TYR A 331 18.66 4.42 0.09
N LEU A 332 18.00 3.89 -0.93
CA LEU A 332 17.21 4.68 -1.86
C LEU A 332 15.74 4.57 -1.45
N LYS A 333 15.18 5.70 -1.02
CA LYS A 333 13.74 5.85 -0.82
C LYS A 333 13.10 6.27 -2.13
N VAL A 334 12.10 5.53 -2.59
CA VAL A 334 11.33 5.81 -3.80
C VAL A 334 9.87 6.02 -3.40
N PHE A 335 9.36 7.23 -3.56
CA PHE A 335 7.93 7.48 -3.51
C PHE A 335 7.37 7.35 -4.91
N LEU A 336 6.27 6.62 -5.06
CA LEU A 336 5.55 6.46 -6.31
C LEU A 336 4.10 6.90 -6.13
N LEU A 337 3.57 7.61 -7.12
CA LEU A 337 2.28 8.30 -7.04
C LEU A 337 1.49 8.13 -8.34
N THR A 338 0.18 8.04 -8.20
CA THR A 338 -0.78 8.09 -9.30
C THR A 338 -0.99 9.52 -9.83
N GLY A 339 -0.97 10.52 -8.94
CA GLY A 339 -1.17 11.94 -9.24
C GLY A 339 0.02 12.84 -8.88
N SER A 340 0.08 14.03 -9.48
CA SER A 340 1.16 15.00 -9.30
C SER A 340 1.11 15.77 -7.97
N SER A 341 0.03 15.63 -7.20
CA SER A 341 -0.19 16.39 -5.96
C SER A 341 -0.85 15.53 -4.86
N PRO A 342 -0.09 14.74 -4.11
CA PRO A 342 -0.62 14.08 -2.93
C PRO A 342 0.10 14.48 -1.63
N ASP A 343 -0.65 14.46 -0.53
CA ASP A 343 -0.13 14.62 0.84
C ASP A 343 0.71 13.40 1.30
N SER A 344 0.65 12.26 0.58
CA SER A 344 1.38 11.02 0.89
C SER A 344 1.61 10.11 -0.33
N GLY A 345 2.61 9.23 -0.24
CA GLY A 345 2.95 8.24 -1.28
C GLY A 345 1.86 7.19 -1.50
N ASP A 346 1.45 6.91 -2.74
CA ASP A 346 0.59 5.74 -3.03
C ASP A 346 1.36 4.43 -2.77
N ARG A 347 2.68 4.46 -3.00
CA ARG A 347 3.59 3.37 -2.68
C ARG A 347 4.97 3.91 -2.34
N THR A 348 5.55 3.45 -1.23
CA THR A 348 6.91 3.83 -0.81
C THR A 348 7.81 2.61 -0.81
N LEU A 349 8.88 2.65 -1.60
CA LEU A 349 9.91 1.62 -1.63
C LEU A 349 11.14 2.11 -0.88
N LEU A 350 11.76 1.21 -0.13
CA LEU A 350 13.03 1.42 0.53
C LEU A 350 14.02 0.38 0.02
N ILE A 351 14.85 0.77 -0.94
CA ILE A 351 15.80 -0.13 -1.62
C ILE A 351 17.16 0.02 -0.94
N LYS A 352 17.70 -1.06 -0.39
CA LYS A 352 19.06 -1.05 0.18
C LYS A 352 20.09 -1.17 -0.94
N ILE A 353 21.03 -0.23 -1.01
CA ILE A 353 22.20 -0.32 -1.88
C ILE A 353 23.15 -1.37 -1.28
N GLN A 354 23.49 -2.41 -2.04
CA GLN A 354 24.24 -3.53 -1.49
C GLN A 354 25.74 -3.27 -1.42
N ASP A 355 26.29 -2.70 -2.49
CA ASP A 355 27.68 -2.27 -2.51
C ASP A 355 27.74 -0.74 -2.59
N ARG A 356 28.05 -0.12 -1.46
CA ARG A 356 28.24 1.34 -1.40
C ARG A 356 29.28 1.85 -2.39
N ARG A 357 30.25 1.03 -2.82
CA ARG A 357 31.26 1.42 -3.83
C ARG A 357 30.68 1.44 -5.24
N ASN A 358 29.58 0.74 -5.47
CA ASN A 358 28.85 0.70 -6.73
C ASN A 358 27.55 1.53 -6.68
N LEU A 359 27.44 2.51 -5.76
CA LEU A 359 26.23 3.32 -5.59
C LEU A 359 25.65 3.83 -6.92
N PHE A 360 26.49 4.44 -7.78
CA PHE A 360 26.02 5.03 -9.03
C PHE A 360 25.57 3.97 -10.05
N GLY A 361 26.23 2.81 -10.11
CA GLY A 361 25.79 1.72 -10.99
C GLY A 361 24.46 1.12 -10.53
N GLU A 362 24.27 0.97 -9.22
CA GLU A 362 22.99 0.53 -8.66
C GLU A 362 21.87 1.56 -8.90
N LEU A 363 22.15 2.86 -8.72
CA LEU A 363 21.20 3.94 -9.04
C LEU A 363 20.80 3.95 -10.52
N GLU A 364 21.78 3.83 -11.42
CA GLU A 364 21.54 3.74 -12.87
C GLU A 364 20.63 2.55 -13.21
N SER A 365 20.88 1.37 -12.63
CA SER A 365 20.04 0.19 -12.86
C SER A 365 18.58 0.37 -12.40
N ILE A 366 18.36 1.18 -11.35
CA ILE A 366 17.03 1.51 -10.85
C ILE A 366 16.37 2.54 -11.78
N PHE A 367 17.11 3.57 -12.21
CA PHE A 367 16.62 4.60 -13.12
C PHE A 367 16.32 4.06 -14.52
N GLU A 368 17.08 3.10 -15.04
CA GLU A 368 16.81 2.43 -16.32
C GLU A 368 15.45 1.73 -16.35
N VAL A 369 14.98 1.28 -15.18
CA VAL A 369 13.73 0.53 -15.04
C VAL A 369 12.57 1.47 -14.82
N LEU A 370 12.75 2.44 -13.95
CA LEU A 370 11.72 3.46 -13.69
C LEU A 370 11.61 4.44 -14.85
N ARG A 371 12.60 4.50 -15.75
CA ARG A 371 12.63 5.32 -16.98
C ARG A 371 12.09 6.73 -16.74
N PRO A 372 12.70 7.51 -15.85
CA PRO A 372 12.15 8.80 -15.54
C PRO A 372 12.30 9.76 -16.74
N ARG A 373 11.35 10.69 -16.97
CA ARG A 373 11.41 11.66 -18.11
C ARG A 373 12.50 12.72 -18.00
N TRP A 374 13.42 12.52 -17.08
CA TRP A 374 14.46 13.47 -16.75
C TRP A 374 15.82 12.79 -16.81
N SER A 375 16.87 13.59 -16.97
CA SER A 375 18.24 13.11 -16.84
C SER A 375 18.82 13.71 -15.58
N ILE A 376 19.25 12.88 -14.64
CA ILE A 376 20.08 13.33 -13.53
C ILE A 376 21.52 13.01 -13.88
N GLU A 377 22.37 14.03 -13.88
CA GLU A 377 23.79 13.79 -14.01
C GLU A 377 24.37 13.30 -12.68
N ASN A 378 25.18 12.25 -12.72
CA ASN A 378 25.91 11.74 -11.54
C ASN A 378 26.76 12.82 -10.86
N SER A 379 27.21 13.85 -11.61
CA SER A 379 27.92 15.02 -11.09
C SER A 379 27.11 15.79 -10.05
N ALA A 380 25.82 16.02 -10.30
CA ALA A 380 24.92 16.74 -9.40
C ALA A 380 24.65 15.96 -8.11
N ILE A 381 24.44 14.64 -8.23
CA ILE A 381 24.28 13.75 -7.06
C ILE A 381 25.56 13.79 -6.21
N LYS A 382 26.73 13.62 -6.84
CA LYS A 382 28.03 13.68 -6.14
C LYS A 382 28.25 14.99 -5.39
N ALA A 383 27.88 16.12 -5.98
CA ALA A 383 28.01 17.43 -5.35
C ALA A 383 27.18 17.55 -4.07
N GLU A 384 25.91 17.09 -4.09
CA GLU A 384 25.07 17.13 -2.90
C GLU A 384 25.46 16.06 -1.86
N LEU A 385 25.90 14.87 -2.27
CA LEU A 385 26.50 13.91 -1.35
C LEU A 385 27.70 14.51 -0.63
N ALA A 386 28.58 15.24 -1.34
CA ALA A 386 29.74 15.91 -0.75
C ALA A 386 29.31 16.97 0.28
N LYS A 387 28.37 17.83 -0.11
CA LYS A 387 27.84 18.92 0.72
C LYS A 387 27.20 18.40 2.00
N ASN A 388 26.54 17.25 1.94
CA ASN A 388 25.94 16.57 3.08
C ASN A 388 26.90 15.60 3.79
N GLY A 389 28.21 15.64 3.48
CA GLY A 389 29.25 14.86 4.16
C GLY A 389 29.10 13.35 4.03
N ALA A 390 28.54 12.87 2.91
CA ALA A 390 28.36 11.46 2.62
C ALA A 390 29.59 10.86 1.90
N TYR A 391 29.71 9.53 1.92
CA TYR A 391 30.78 8.82 1.22
C TYR A 391 30.56 8.81 -0.31
N ILE A 392 31.53 9.29 -1.08
CA ILE A 392 31.46 9.32 -2.54
C ILE A 392 32.38 8.25 -3.10
N PRO A 393 31.83 7.23 -3.80
CA PRO A 393 32.64 6.24 -4.49
C PRO A 393 33.66 6.86 -5.44
N SER A 394 34.88 6.31 -5.39
CA SER A 394 36.02 6.71 -6.23
C SER A 394 36.51 8.15 -6.06
N ALA A 395 35.98 8.92 -5.09
CA ALA A 395 36.52 10.22 -4.76
C ALA A 395 37.83 10.09 -3.96
N ILE A 396 38.79 10.97 -4.26
CA ILE A 396 39.99 11.15 -3.45
C ILE A 396 39.68 12.24 -2.42
N TYR A 397 39.73 11.89 -1.14
CA TYR A 397 39.52 12.81 -0.05
C TYR A 397 40.85 13.49 0.30
N LEU A 398 40.90 14.81 0.13
CA LEU A 398 42.03 15.63 0.53
C LEU A 398 41.73 16.17 1.93
N ASN A 399 42.55 15.78 2.91
CA ASN A 399 42.45 16.24 4.30
C ASN A 399 43.38 17.42 4.55
#